data_AF-A0A314YNP4-F1
#
_entry.id   AF-A0A314YNP4-F1
#
_cell.length_a   1.000
_cell.length_b   1.000
_cell.length_c   1.000
_cell.angle_alpha   90.00
_cell.angle_beta   90.00
_cell.angle_gamma   90.00
#
_symmetry.space_group_name_H-M   'P 1'
#
loop_
_entity.id
_entity.type
_entity.pdbx_description
1 polymer ?
#
loop_
_entity_poly.entity_id
_entity_poly.type
_entity_poly.pdbx_seq_one_letter_code
_entity_poly.pdbx_strand_id
1 'polypeptide(L)'
;MQGKLTKRRDDKNEKICSSGRDRKPEEVAFAEDCELKSLAFRAERCSFLGRSYSLAGKRVEAYALYCHARSLAETALQKFQAVNNGDQMIIEELKILCDECRSNSCIEHATGIMEELKAPENLSKKISSINLTGVDKKVEKFLLEKLDVYESAVGESNVKSAPRIEAFPPSFQSIPRNPIVLDLAYNHIDFPSLQHRMRKDKSGFLSRFWG
;
A
#
# COMPACT_ATOMS: atom_id res chain seq x y z
N MET A 1 14.87 2.73 -65.45
CA MET A 1 13.79 3.17 -64.54
C MET A 1 14.03 2.55 -63.18
N GLN A 2 14.28 3.40 -62.18
CA GLN A 2 14.68 3.03 -60.82
C GLN A 2 13.45 2.59 -60.00
N GLY A 3 13.45 1.37 -59.47
CA GLY A 3 12.59 0.95 -58.37
C GLY A 3 13.38 0.98 -57.07
N LYS A 4 13.16 2.00 -56.23
CA LYS A 4 13.82 2.17 -54.93
C LYS A 4 13.31 1.13 -53.92
N LEU A 5 14.23 0.39 -53.32
CA LEU A 5 14.05 -0.41 -52.10
C LEU A 5 13.59 0.50 -50.95
N THR A 6 12.37 0.31 -50.46
CA THR A 6 11.93 0.75 -49.14
C THR A 6 11.88 -0.46 -48.20
N LYS A 7 12.95 -0.68 -47.42
CA LYS A 7 12.91 -1.61 -46.29
C LYS A 7 13.78 -1.07 -45.16
N ARG A 8 13.29 -0.02 -44.49
CA ARG A 8 13.74 0.43 -43.17
C ARG A 8 12.61 1.21 -42.51
N ARG A 9 11.73 0.54 -41.77
CA ARG A 9 10.93 1.23 -40.74
C ARG A 9 10.22 0.39 -39.67
N ASP A 10 10.35 -0.94 -39.63
CA ASP A 10 9.44 -1.72 -38.76
C ASP A 10 10.12 -2.52 -37.61
N ASP A 11 11.40 -2.28 -37.29
CA ASP A 11 12.10 -2.99 -36.19
C ASP A 11 12.20 -2.18 -34.88
N LYS A 12 11.37 -1.15 -34.68
CA LYS A 12 11.45 -0.30 -33.45
C LYS A 12 10.26 -0.38 -32.51
N ASN A 13 9.24 -1.17 -32.79
CA ASN A 13 8.07 -1.30 -31.93
C ASN A 13 7.70 -2.78 -31.76
N GLU A 14 8.40 -3.47 -30.86
CA GLU A 14 7.81 -4.48 -29.95
C GLU A 14 8.93 -5.20 -29.19
N LYS A 15 9.26 -4.68 -28.02
CA LYS A 15 9.87 -5.49 -26.96
C LYS A 15 9.40 -5.00 -25.60
N ILE A 16 8.09 -5.05 -25.40
CA ILE A 16 7.45 -4.83 -24.11
C ILE A 16 7.49 -6.17 -23.36
N CYS A 17 8.68 -6.50 -22.86
CA CYS A 17 8.91 -7.51 -21.83
C CYS A 17 10.23 -7.11 -21.17
N SER A 18 10.14 -6.30 -20.10
CA SER A 18 11.25 -5.77 -19.33
C SER A 18 11.97 -6.91 -18.59
N SER A 19 12.81 -7.66 -19.29
CA SER A 19 13.60 -8.77 -18.71
C SER A 19 14.72 -8.32 -17.75
N GLY A 20 14.68 -7.08 -17.25
CA GLY A 20 15.70 -6.48 -16.36
C GLY A 20 17.09 -6.29 -16.98
N ARG A 21 17.35 -6.88 -18.16
CA ARG A 21 18.70 -7.03 -18.73
C ARG A 21 19.27 -5.78 -19.42
N ASP A 22 18.43 -4.81 -19.80
CA ASP A 22 18.85 -3.60 -20.53
C ASP A 22 18.21 -2.32 -19.95
N ARG A 23 18.35 -2.05 -18.65
CA ARG A 23 17.90 -0.77 -18.08
C ARG A 23 18.94 0.31 -18.37
N LYS A 24 18.53 1.42 -18.98
CA LYS A 24 19.43 2.58 -19.14
C LYS A 24 19.70 3.23 -17.78
N PRO A 25 20.89 3.79 -17.54
CA PRO A 25 21.20 4.45 -16.27
C PRO A 25 20.21 5.59 -15.94
N GLU A 26 19.75 6.33 -16.95
CA GLU A 26 18.72 7.37 -16.80
C GLU A 26 17.38 6.81 -16.32
N GLU A 27 16.97 5.65 -16.81
CA GLU A 27 15.71 4.99 -16.40
C GLU A 27 15.78 4.48 -14.96
N VAL A 28 16.96 3.99 -14.54
CA VAL A 28 17.19 3.56 -13.15
C VAL A 28 17.14 4.76 -12.21
N ALA A 29 17.85 5.84 -12.53
CA ALA A 29 17.85 7.06 -11.71
C ALA A 29 16.44 7.68 -11.60
N PHE A 30 15.68 7.69 -12.70
CA PHE A 30 14.29 8.19 -12.68
C PHE A 30 13.36 7.30 -11.84
N ALA A 31 13.52 5.98 -11.92
CA ALA A 31 12.76 5.06 -11.07
C ALA A 31 13.05 5.26 -9.58
N GLU A 32 14.32 5.46 -9.22
CA GLU A 32 14.74 5.76 -7.84
C GLU A 32 14.14 7.07 -7.32
N ASP A 33 14.16 8.13 -8.13
CA ASP A 33 13.50 9.41 -7.80
C ASP A 33 11.98 9.25 -7.62
N CYS A 34 11.33 8.48 -8.50
CA CYS A 34 9.90 8.17 -8.39
C CYS A 34 9.58 7.37 -7.13
N GLU A 35 10.39 6.38 -6.78
CA GLU A 35 10.24 5.60 -5.55
C GLU A 35 10.42 6.48 -4.31
N LEU A 36 11.40 7.38 -4.32
CA LEU A 36 11.66 8.32 -3.24
C LEU A 36 10.47 9.27 -3.02
N LYS A 37 9.96 9.90 -4.08
CA LYS A 37 8.76 10.75 -4.01
C LYS A 37 7.52 9.96 -3.60
N SER A 38 7.39 8.72 -4.06
CA SER A 38 6.29 7.83 -3.66
C SER A 38 6.27 7.56 -2.16
N LEU A 39 7.43 7.50 -1.49
CA LEU A 39 7.49 7.37 -0.03
C LEU A 39 6.93 8.61 0.68
N ALA A 40 7.31 9.81 0.23
CA ALA A 40 6.77 11.05 0.78
C ALA A 40 5.25 11.15 0.61
N PHE A 41 4.74 10.88 -0.60
CA PHE A 41 3.29 10.89 -0.86
C PHE A 41 2.53 9.83 -0.05
N ARG A 42 3.13 8.67 0.23
CA ARG A 42 2.51 7.66 1.10
C ARG A 42 2.42 8.14 2.55
N ALA A 43 3.43 8.84 3.05
CA ALA A 43 3.42 9.42 4.38
C ALA A 43 2.29 10.45 4.53
N GLU A 44 2.21 11.41 3.60
CA GLU A 44 1.16 12.42 3.55
C GLU A 44 -0.24 11.80 3.50
N ARG A 45 -0.46 10.85 2.59
CA ARG A 45 -1.73 10.13 2.48
C ARG A 45 -2.13 9.45 3.79
N CYS A 46 -1.19 8.83 4.49
CA CYS A 46 -1.45 8.22 5.78
C CYS A 46 -1.82 9.25 6.84
N SER A 47 -1.19 10.43 6.85
CA SER A 47 -1.52 11.53 7.76
C SER A 47 -2.94 12.08 7.55
N PHE A 48 -3.32 12.35 6.30
CA PHE A 48 -4.69 12.79 5.98
C PHE A 48 -5.74 11.72 6.31
N LEU A 49 -5.41 10.45 6.11
CA LEU A 49 -6.27 9.36 6.54
C LEU A 49 -6.40 9.35 8.08
N GLY A 50 -5.28 9.47 8.81
CA GLY A 50 -5.28 9.58 10.28
C GLY A 50 -6.17 10.72 10.78
N ARG A 51 -6.11 11.88 10.13
CA ARG A 51 -6.98 13.03 10.41
C ARG A 51 -8.46 12.71 10.21
N SER A 52 -8.79 11.99 9.14
CA SER A 52 -10.18 11.58 8.86
C SER A 52 -10.73 10.66 9.95
N TYR A 53 -9.90 9.72 10.44
CA TYR A 53 -10.25 8.82 11.55
C TYR A 53 -10.36 9.54 12.89
N SER A 54 -9.47 10.49 13.17
CA SER A 54 -9.53 11.37 14.35
C SER A 54 -10.86 12.13 14.40
N LEU A 55 -11.26 12.76 13.28
CA LEU A 55 -12.53 13.49 13.18
C LEU A 55 -13.76 12.59 13.37
N ALA A 56 -13.63 11.30 13.05
CA ALA A 56 -14.68 10.31 13.25
C ALA A 56 -14.70 9.70 14.67
N GLY A 57 -13.82 10.15 15.57
CA GLY A 57 -13.69 9.60 16.92
C GLY A 57 -13.04 8.21 16.97
N LYS A 58 -12.46 7.74 15.87
CA LYS A 58 -11.73 6.46 15.80
C LYS A 58 -10.29 6.64 16.28
N ARG A 59 -10.13 6.81 17.60
CA ARG A 59 -8.88 7.25 18.24
C ARG A 59 -7.71 6.29 18.03
N VAL A 60 -7.97 4.98 18.18
CA VAL A 60 -6.93 3.94 18.09
C VAL A 60 -6.39 3.85 16.67
N GLU A 61 -7.28 3.90 15.68
CA GLU A 61 -6.95 3.87 14.27
C GLU A 61 -6.23 5.15 13.84
N ALA A 62 -6.69 6.32 14.30
CA ALA A 62 -6.02 7.58 14.05
C ALA A 62 -4.59 7.59 14.62
N TYR A 63 -4.42 7.13 15.86
CA TYR A 63 -3.11 6.98 16.50
C TYR A 63 -2.17 6.09 15.67
N ALA A 64 -2.63 4.90 15.29
CA ALA A 64 -1.84 3.96 14.50
C ALA A 64 -1.44 4.54 13.13
N LEU A 65 -2.36 5.25 12.47
CA LEU A 65 -2.11 5.92 11.20
C LEU A 65 -1.07 7.04 11.32
N TYR A 66 -1.12 7.86 12.38
CA TYR A 66 -0.11 8.90 12.62
C TYR A 66 1.27 8.30 12.94
N CYS A 67 1.35 7.23 13.73
CA CYS A 67 2.61 6.52 13.96
C CYS A 67 3.18 5.96 12.66
N HIS A 68 2.34 5.37 11.81
CA HIS A 68 2.78 4.83 10.53
C HIS A 68 3.22 5.94 9.56
N ALA A 69 2.44 7.02 9.42
CA ALA A 69 2.76 8.19 8.61
C ALA A 69 4.12 8.78 9.02
N ARG A 70 4.37 8.93 10.32
CA ARG A 70 5.65 9.37 10.85
C ARG A 70 6.80 8.45 10.45
N SER A 71 6.65 7.13 10.59
CA SER A 71 7.70 6.18 10.20
C SER A 71 8.07 6.27 8.71
N LEU A 72 7.06 6.46 7.85
CA LEU A 72 7.27 6.68 6.41
C LEU A 72 7.94 8.02 6.14
N ALA A 73 7.52 9.09 6.82
CA ALA A 73 8.09 10.43 6.69
C ALA A 73 9.55 10.47 7.13
N GLU A 74 9.89 9.85 8.27
CA GLU A 74 11.28 9.75 8.76
C GLU A 74 12.16 8.96 7.77
N THR A 75 11.64 7.87 7.21
CA THR A 75 12.34 7.08 6.18
C THR A 75 12.54 7.88 4.90
N ALA A 76 11.52 8.62 4.44
CA ALA A 76 11.62 9.47 3.26
C ALA A 76 12.64 10.60 3.50
N LEU A 77 12.59 11.26 4.66
CA LEU A 77 13.47 12.35 5.04
C LEU A 77 14.94 11.91 5.01
N GLN A 78 15.26 10.75 5.59
CA GLN A 78 16.61 10.19 5.56
C GLN A 78 17.11 9.98 4.13
N LYS A 79 16.25 9.45 3.24
CA LYS A 79 16.61 9.23 1.84
C LYS A 79 16.77 10.53 1.05
N PHE A 80 15.89 11.51 1.24
CA PHE A 80 16.01 12.82 0.58
C PHE A 80 17.27 13.57 1.02
N GLN A 81 17.67 13.45 2.28
CA GLN A 81 18.92 14.04 2.79
C GLN A 81 20.18 13.34 2.26
N ALA A 82 20.09 12.05 1.92
CA ALA A 82 21.20 11.29 1.35
C ALA A 82 21.45 11.59 -0.14
N VAL A 83 20.47 12.16 -0.84
CA VAL A 83 20.58 12.53 -2.26
C VAL A 83 21.23 13.92 -2.39
N ASN A 84 22.33 14.00 -3.15
CA ASN A 84 22.94 15.29 -3.50
C ASN A 84 21.93 16.12 -4.32
N ASN A 85 21.67 17.36 -3.88
CA ASN A 85 20.61 18.24 -4.42
C ASN A 85 19.18 17.72 -4.19
N GLY A 86 18.93 17.05 -3.05
CA GLY A 86 17.57 16.72 -2.62
C GLY A 86 16.66 17.95 -2.63
N ASP A 87 15.38 17.74 -2.95
CA ASP A 87 14.38 18.80 -2.99
C ASP A 87 14.18 19.39 -1.58
N GLN A 88 14.75 20.58 -1.36
CA GLN A 88 14.76 21.23 -0.06
C GLN A 88 13.34 21.55 0.45
N MET A 89 12.40 21.77 -0.48
CA MET A 89 10.99 22.01 -0.13
C MET A 89 10.37 20.74 0.46
N ILE A 90 10.55 19.60 -0.21
CA ILE A 90 10.04 18.31 0.26
C ILE A 90 10.69 17.92 1.60
N ILE A 91 11.98 18.19 1.77
CA ILE A 91 12.68 17.94 3.04
C ILE A 91 12.03 18.72 4.19
N GLU A 92 11.67 19.99 3.96
CA GLU A 92 11.04 20.82 4.99
C GLU A 92 9.60 20.39 5.27
N GLU A 93 8.82 20.09 4.23
CA GLU A 93 7.46 19.53 4.37
C GLU A 93 7.48 18.22 5.16
N LEU A 94 8.43 17.33 4.89
CA LEU A 94 8.57 16.06 5.61
C LEU A 94 8.90 16.24 7.10
N LYS A 95 9.67 17.27 7.47
CA LYS A 95 9.93 17.58 8.89
C LYS A 95 8.66 18.06 9.59
N ILE A 96 7.94 18.98 8.95
CA ILE A 96 6.65 19.47 9.45
C ILE A 96 5.70 18.29 9.64
N LEU A 97 5.60 17.41 8.64
CA LEU A 97 4.77 16.21 8.71
C LEU A 97 5.15 15.28 9.86
N CYS A 98 6.46 15.09 10.12
CA CYS A 98 6.93 14.30 11.26
C CYS A 98 6.46 14.87 12.60
N ASP A 99 6.60 16.19 12.77
CA ASP A 99 6.23 16.90 14.00
C ASP A 99 4.71 16.91 14.20
N GLU A 100 3.95 17.15 13.12
CA GLU A 100 2.49 17.06 13.14
C GLU A 100 2.01 15.65 13.49
N CYS A 101 2.55 14.62 12.84
CA CYS A 101 2.19 13.23 13.15
C CYS A 101 2.53 12.87 14.59
N ARG A 102 3.69 13.33 15.11
CA ARG A 102 4.06 13.14 16.52
C ARG A 102 3.04 13.81 17.44
N SER A 103 2.75 15.10 17.22
CA SER A 103 1.79 15.85 18.04
C SER A 103 0.41 15.21 18.02
N ASN A 104 -0.12 14.91 16.84
CA ASN A 104 -1.43 14.32 16.66
C ASN A 104 -1.51 12.92 17.28
N SER A 105 -0.48 12.09 17.16
CA SER A 105 -0.45 10.79 17.83
C SER A 105 -0.57 10.92 19.36
N CYS A 106 0.13 11.89 19.97
CA CYS A 106 0.01 12.14 21.41
C CYS A 106 -1.40 12.63 21.79
N ILE A 107 -1.99 13.52 20.99
CA ILE A 107 -3.34 14.06 21.21
C ILE A 107 -4.38 12.95 21.13
N GLU A 108 -4.36 12.11 20.09
CA GLU A 108 -5.32 11.02 19.92
C GLU A 108 -5.17 9.98 21.03
N HIS A 109 -3.93 9.66 21.43
CA HIS A 109 -3.69 8.73 22.52
C HIS A 109 -4.24 9.25 23.86
N ALA A 110 -3.92 10.50 24.23
CA ALA A 110 -4.44 11.12 25.44
C ALA A 110 -5.97 11.23 25.41
N THR A 111 -6.54 11.62 24.26
CA THR A 111 -7.99 11.74 24.07
C THR A 111 -8.67 10.38 24.19
N GLY A 112 -8.11 9.33 23.59
CA GLY A 112 -8.61 7.96 23.73
C GLY A 112 -8.66 7.48 25.18
N ILE A 113 -7.58 7.72 25.96
CA ILE A 113 -7.56 7.38 27.40
C ILE A 113 -8.64 8.16 28.16
N MET A 114 -8.77 9.46 27.90
CA MET A 114 -9.81 10.28 28.55
C MET A 114 -11.23 9.80 28.22
N GLU A 115 -11.47 9.35 26.98
CA GLU A 115 -12.75 8.79 26.53
C GLU A 115 -13.03 7.44 27.21
N GLU A 116 -12.02 6.57 27.34
CA GLU A 116 -12.10 5.28 28.02
C GLU A 116 -12.42 5.44 29.51
N LEU A 117 -11.73 6.35 30.21
CA LEU A 117 -11.98 6.64 31.62
C LEU A 117 -13.40 7.17 31.88
N LYS A 118 -13.97 7.91 30.91
CA LYS A 118 -15.34 8.44 30.99
C LYS A 118 -16.40 7.45 30.48
N ALA A 119 -16.00 6.35 29.85
CA ALA A 119 -16.92 5.33 29.32
C ALA A 119 -17.96 4.84 30.36
N PRO A 120 -17.61 4.48 31.61
CA PRO A 120 -18.59 4.00 32.58
C PRO A 120 -19.63 5.06 32.97
N GLU A 121 -19.22 6.32 33.14
CA GLU A 121 -20.15 7.42 33.43
C GLU A 121 -21.09 7.70 32.25
N ASN A 122 -20.55 7.66 31.02
CA ASN A 122 -21.33 7.84 29.81
C ASN A 122 -22.33 6.70 29.60
N LEU A 123 -21.92 5.45 29.88
CA LEU A 123 -22.80 4.29 29.82
C LEU A 123 -23.91 4.40 30.87
N SER A 124 -23.58 4.75 32.12
CA SER A 124 -24.55 4.98 33.19
C SER A 124 -25.61 6.02 32.80
N LYS A 125 -25.18 7.18 32.29
CA LYS A 125 -26.07 8.25 31.80
C LYS A 125 -26.93 7.82 30.61
N LYS A 126 -26.36 7.03 29.69
CA LYS A 126 -27.12 6.49 28.54
C LYS A 126 -28.17 5.50 29.01
N ILE A 127 -27.83 4.58 29.91
CA ILE A 127 -28.78 3.60 30.45
C ILE A 127 -29.92 4.31 31.20
N SER A 128 -29.62 5.35 31.98
CA SER A 128 -30.64 6.13 32.69
C SER A 128 -31.56 6.94 31.77
N SER A 129 -31.22 7.11 30.49
CA SER A 129 -32.04 7.82 29.49
C SER A 129 -32.70 6.88 28.47
N ILE A 130 -32.55 5.56 28.61
CA ILE A 130 -33.29 4.59 27.81
C ILE A 130 -34.75 4.57 28.29
N ASN A 131 -35.63 5.22 27.52
CA ASN A 131 -37.06 5.03 27.61
C ASN A 131 -37.48 3.90 26.66
N LEU A 132 -38.22 2.91 27.17
CA LEU A 132 -38.75 1.76 26.41
C LEU A 132 -39.84 2.11 25.39
N THR A 133 -40.10 3.39 25.14
CA THR A 133 -41.02 3.85 24.11
C THR A 133 -40.30 3.78 22.76
N GLY A 134 -40.51 2.69 22.02
CA GLY A 134 -39.86 2.34 20.75
C GLY A 134 -40.07 3.33 19.60
N VAL A 135 -39.45 4.50 19.70
CA VAL A 135 -39.21 5.38 18.57
C VAL A 135 -37.85 5.00 18.00
N ASP A 136 -37.83 3.95 17.21
CA ASP A 136 -36.67 3.60 16.39
C ASP A 136 -36.36 4.80 15.50
N LYS A 137 -35.33 5.56 15.87
CA LYS A 137 -34.71 6.52 14.94
C LYS A 137 -34.25 5.69 13.75
N LYS A 138 -34.89 5.89 12.59
CA LYS A 138 -34.47 5.28 11.32
C LYS A 138 -32.96 5.42 11.19
N VAL A 139 -32.25 4.31 11.37
CA VAL A 139 -30.82 4.25 11.07
C VAL A 139 -30.70 4.47 9.56
N GLU A 140 -30.06 5.56 9.18
CA GLU A 140 -29.79 5.87 7.79
C GLU A 140 -28.85 4.78 7.23
N LYS A 141 -29.42 3.83 6.48
CA LYS A 141 -28.67 2.76 5.83
C LYS A 141 -27.93 3.30 4.61
N PHE A 142 -26.67 2.93 4.45
CA PHE A 142 -25.84 3.32 3.32
C PHE A 142 -26.27 2.59 2.03
N LEU A 143 -25.96 3.14 0.85
CA LEU A 143 -26.30 2.49 -0.43
C LEU A 143 -25.69 1.09 -0.56
N LEU A 144 -24.47 0.87 -0.04
CA LEU A 144 -23.84 -0.45 -0.01
C LEU A 144 -24.63 -1.50 0.78
N GLU A 145 -25.48 -1.09 1.72
CA GLU A 145 -26.30 -2.00 2.53
C GLU A 145 -27.62 -2.36 1.84
N LYS A 146 -27.91 -1.73 0.69
CA LYS A 146 -29.15 -1.88 -0.07
C LYS A 146 -28.88 -2.15 -1.55
N LEU A 147 -27.84 -2.92 -1.90
CA LEU A 147 -27.50 -3.21 -3.30
C LEU A 147 -28.65 -3.86 -4.08
N ASP A 148 -29.57 -4.54 -3.38
CA ASP A 148 -30.75 -5.18 -3.97
C ASP A 148 -31.92 -4.20 -4.24
N VAL A 149 -31.81 -2.94 -3.79
CA VAL A 149 -32.85 -1.91 -3.93
C VAL A 149 -32.26 -0.70 -4.64
N TYR A 150 -32.78 -0.39 -5.83
CA TYR A 150 -32.40 0.82 -6.54
C TYR A 150 -32.85 2.07 -5.75
N GLU A 151 -31.89 2.92 -5.39
CA GLU A 151 -32.11 4.22 -4.75
C GLU A 151 -31.47 5.30 -5.64
N SER A 152 -32.22 6.36 -5.95
CA SER A 152 -31.75 7.43 -6.86
C SER A 152 -30.56 8.16 -6.24
N ALA A 153 -29.46 8.33 -6.99
CA ALA A 153 -28.28 9.08 -6.56
C ALA A 153 -28.55 10.57 -6.27
N VAL A 154 -29.69 11.08 -6.75
CA VAL A 154 -30.14 12.47 -6.54
C VAL A 154 -31.06 12.59 -5.31
N GLY A 155 -31.33 11.46 -4.62
CA GLY A 155 -32.29 11.37 -3.52
C GLY A 155 -33.74 11.40 -3.99
N GLU A 156 -34.67 11.17 -3.06
CA GLU A 156 -36.08 11.49 -3.26
C GLU A 156 -36.25 13.01 -3.28
N SER A 157 -37.26 13.52 -4.01
CA SER A 157 -37.52 14.96 -4.14
C SER A 157 -37.72 15.71 -2.80
N ASN A 158 -37.96 14.97 -1.71
CA ASN A 158 -38.20 15.49 -0.37
C ASN A 158 -36.98 15.40 0.58
N VAL A 159 -35.86 14.79 0.17
CA VAL A 159 -34.67 14.60 1.01
C VAL A 159 -33.60 15.60 0.59
N LYS A 160 -33.15 16.45 1.54
CA LYS A 160 -32.20 17.55 1.28
C LYS A 160 -30.76 17.10 1.06
N SER A 161 -30.39 15.86 1.36
CA SER A 161 -29.03 15.35 1.26
C SER A 161 -28.95 14.18 0.29
N ALA A 162 -27.92 14.19 -0.56
CA ALA A 162 -27.61 13.06 -1.41
C ALA A 162 -27.36 11.80 -0.56
N PRO A 163 -27.82 10.61 -1.02
CA PRO A 163 -27.62 9.38 -0.29
C PRO A 163 -26.12 9.06 -0.16
N ARG A 164 -25.73 8.55 1.02
CA ARG A 164 -24.33 8.22 1.33
C ARG A 164 -24.01 6.81 0.84
N ILE A 165 -22.92 6.69 0.07
CA ILE A 165 -22.49 5.40 -0.50
C ILE A 165 -22.07 4.42 0.60
N GLU A 166 -21.24 4.88 1.53
CA GLU A 166 -20.66 4.09 2.61
C GLU A 166 -20.40 4.97 3.85
N ALA A 167 -20.21 4.34 5.00
CA ALA A 167 -19.65 4.97 6.18
C ALA A 167 -18.23 5.50 5.88
N PHE A 168 -18.01 6.79 6.16
CA PHE A 168 -16.70 7.42 6.03
C PHE A 168 -16.26 8.00 7.37
N PRO A 169 -15.01 7.78 7.80
CA PRO A 169 -14.00 6.92 7.17
C PRO A 169 -14.38 5.42 7.33
N PRO A 170 -13.93 4.56 6.40
CA PRO A 170 -14.21 3.14 6.45
C PRO A 170 -13.75 2.50 7.77
N SER A 171 -14.29 1.34 8.14
CA SER A 171 -13.76 0.57 9.27
C SER A 171 -12.42 -0.06 8.91
N PHE A 172 -11.49 -0.19 9.87
CA PHE A 172 -10.31 -1.05 9.67
C PHE A 172 -10.77 -2.49 9.48
N GLN A 173 -10.40 -3.07 8.34
CA GLN A 173 -10.66 -4.46 8.02
C GLN A 173 -9.35 -5.09 7.54
N SER A 174 -9.14 -6.36 7.88
CA SER A 174 -8.04 -7.13 7.32
C SER A 174 -8.32 -7.37 5.84
N ILE A 175 -7.56 -6.73 4.97
CA ILE A 175 -7.62 -6.98 3.54
C ILE A 175 -6.66 -8.13 3.23
N PRO A 176 -7.12 -9.26 2.66
CA PRO A 176 -6.22 -10.29 2.18
C PRO A 176 -5.33 -9.66 1.08
N ARG A 177 -4.03 -9.58 1.34
CA ARG A 177 -3.05 -9.19 0.32
C ARG A 177 -2.95 -10.31 -0.71
N ASN A 178 -2.55 -9.96 -1.94
CA ASN A 178 -2.35 -10.92 -3.03
C ASN A 178 -1.68 -12.20 -2.52
N PRO A 179 -2.18 -13.39 -2.90
CA PRO A 179 -1.61 -14.65 -2.45
C PRO A 179 -0.13 -14.69 -2.82
N ILE A 180 0.69 -15.18 -1.90
CA ILE A 180 2.11 -15.43 -2.19
C ILE A 180 2.16 -16.62 -3.14
N VAL A 181 2.45 -16.35 -4.41
CA VAL A 181 2.71 -17.39 -5.41
C VAL A 181 4.21 -17.63 -5.47
N LEU A 182 4.65 -18.79 -5.01
CA LEU A 182 6.05 -19.22 -5.15
C LEU A 182 6.20 -20.03 -6.44
N ASP A 183 7.09 -19.60 -7.31
CA ASP A 183 7.50 -20.39 -8.47
C ASP A 183 8.47 -21.50 -8.03
N LEU A 184 7.91 -22.68 -7.71
CA LEU A 184 8.69 -23.85 -7.34
C LEU A 184 9.36 -24.53 -8.54
N ALA A 185 8.93 -24.24 -9.77
CA ALA A 185 9.50 -24.88 -10.96
C ALA A 185 10.97 -24.50 -11.14
N TYR A 186 11.36 -23.29 -10.72
CA TYR A 186 12.76 -22.85 -10.73
C TYR A 186 13.67 -23.77 -9.91
N ASN A 187 13.18 -24.31 -8.78
CA ASN A 187 13.96 -25.22 -7.93
C ASN A 187 14.22 -26.59 -8.57
N HIS A 188 13.53 -26.91 -9.66
CA HIS A 188 13.65 -28.18 -10.38
C HIS A 188 14.44 -28.04 -11.69
N ILE A 189 15.07 -26.89 -11.92
CA ILE A 189 16.01 -26.71 -13.03
C ILE A 189 17.34 -27.34 -12.63
N ASP A 190 17.46 -28.64 -12.87
CA ASP A 190 18.71 -29.38 -12.69
C ASP A 190 19.42 -29.62 -14.02
N PHE A 191 20.76 -29.72 -13.95
CA PHE A 191 21.53 -30.15 -15.12
C PHE A 191 21.21 -31.61 -15.46
N PRO A 192 21.07 -31.95 -16.75
CA PRO A 192 20.92 -33.34 -17.14
C PRO A 192 22.17 -34.13 -16.74
N SER A 193 21.97 -35.40 -16.38
CA SER A 193 23.07 -36.32 -16.09
C SER A 193 24.12 -36.31 -17.21
N LEU A 194 25.36 -36.01 -16.84
CA LEU A 194 26.50 -36.02 -17.76
C LEU A 194 27.21 -37.38 -17.81
N GLN A 195 26.74 -38.40 -17.09
CA GLN A 195 27.41 -39.71 -16.97
C GLN A 195 27.65 -40.39 -18.32
N HIS A 196 26.72 -40.25 -19.28
CA HIS A 196 26.89 -40.79 -20.64
C HIS A 196 27.96 -40.04 -21.46
N ARG A 197 28.27 -38.79 -21.10
CA ARG A 197 29.30 -37.97 -21.73
C ARG A 197 30.65 -38.06 -21.04
N MET A 198 30.68 -38.58 -19.80
CA MET A 198 31.93 -38.87 -19.11
C MET A 198 32.63 -40.02 -19.84
N ARG A 199 33.93 -39.86 -20.12
CA ARG A 199 34.74 -40.97 -20.61
C ARG A 199 34.69 -42.05 -19.54
N LYS A 200 34.24 -43.26 -19.90
CA LYS A 200 34.40 -44.43 -19.03
C LYS A 200 35.89 -44.54 -18.75
N ASP A 201 36.29 -44.45 -17.48
CA ASP A 201 37.62 -44.82 -17.08
C ASP A 201 37.79 -46.27 -17.52
N LYS A 202 38.59 -46.45 -18.57
CA LYS A 202 39.13 -47.75 -18.89
C LYS A 202 40.05 -48.04 -17.72
N SER A 203 39.52 -48.69 -16.68
CA SER A 203 40.29 -49.50 -15.74
C SER A 203 41.05 -50.49 -16.61
N GLY A 204 42.23 -50.06 -17.03
CA GLY A 204 43.08 -50.78 -17.93
C GLY A 204 43.58 -52.00 -17.19
N PHE A 205 43.45 -53.15 -17.83
CA PHE A 205 44.06 -54.43 -17.47
C PHE A 205 45.60 -54.38 -17.25
N LEU A 206 46.22 -53.20 -17.33
CA LEU A 206 47.65 -52.93 -17.19
C LEU A 206 48.05 -52.45 -15.78
N SER A 207 47.12 -52.10 -14.88
CA SER A 207 47.48 -51.71 -13.50
C SER A 207 47.87 -52.89 -12.60
N ARG A 208 47.86 -54.12 -13.13
CA ARG A 208 48.25 -55.36 -12.42
C ARG A 208 49.64 -55.89 -12.79
N PHE A 209 50.32 -55.28 -13.76
CA PHE A 209 51.63 -55.74 -14.24
C PHE A 209 52.82 -54.90 -13.77
N TRP A 210 52.57 -53.80 -13.06
CA TRP A 210 53.61 -53.02 -12.39
C TRP A 210 53.10 -52.67 -11.00
N GLY A 211 53.35 -53.60 -10.07
CA GLY A 211 53.50 -53.30 -8.65
C GLY A 211 54.94 -52.90 -8.37
#